data_AF-A0A3D4ZUJ7-F1
#
_entry.id   AF-A0A3D4ZUJ7-F1
#
_cell.length_a   1.000
_cell.length_b   1.000
_cell.length_c   1.000
_cell.angle_alpha   90.00
_cell.angle_beta   90.00
_cell.angle_gamma   90.00
#
_symmetry.space_group_name_H-M   'P 1'
#
loop_
_entity.id
_entity.type
_entity.pdbx_description
1 polymer ?
#
loop_
_entity_poly.entity_id
_entity_poly.type
_entity_poly.pdbx_seq_one_letter_code
_entity_poly.pdbx_strand_id
1 'polypeptide(L)'
;DLDGDGKQEIITATSAGLLVVLDHQCRKLWSVSLPSPASVLKAITPQGAQRPVIYVGCDGGQVLAIDGTGTITHIGAIDGTPTSIGEADVPGVGPVAVIAAGRGQV
;
A
#
# COMPACT_ATOMS: atom_id res chain seq x y z
N ASP A 1 0.52 12.91 -0.84
CA ASP A 1 1.73 13.62 -0.42
C ASP A 1 2.63 12.65 0.35
N LEU A 2 3.37 11.85 -0.39
CA LEU A 2 4.30 10.83 0.08
C LEU A 2 5.61 11.43 0.58
N ASP A 3 6.02 12.57 0.04
CA ASP A 3 7.29 13.21 0.34
C ASP A 3 7.18 14.53 1.13
N GLY A 4 5.98 15.06 1.31
CA GLY A 4 5.66 16.23 2.12
C GLY A 4 5.79 17.55 1.37
N ASP A 5 5.82 17.55 0.03
CA ASP A 5 6.00 18.76 -0.79
C ASP A 5 4.71 19.56 -1.01
N GLY A 6 3.58 19.08 -0.48
CA GLY A 6 2.26 19.67 -0.64
C GLY A 6 1.55 19.26 -1.94
N LYS A 7 2.12 18.36 -2.73
CA LYS A 7 1.55 17.84 -3.97
C LYS A 7 1.20 16.36 -3.79
N GLN A 8 0.37 15.88 -4.70
CA GLN A 8 -0.13 14.50 -4.63
C GLN A 8 0.57 13.65 -5.67
N GLU A 9 1.14 12.56 -5.21
CA GLU A 9 1.77 11.53 -6.02
C GLU A 9 0.73 10.51 -6.44
N ILE A 10 0.96 9.91 -7.60
CA ILE A 10 0.12 8.86 -8.16
C ILE A 10 0.81 7.53 -7.93
N ILE A 11 0.12 6.61 -7.27
CA ILE A 11 0.61 5.26 -7.02
C ILE A 11 -0.15 4.29 -7.93
N THR A 12 0.59 3.49 -8.69
CA THR A 12 0.02 2.48 -9.57
C THR A 12 0.78 1.17 -9.44
N ALA A 13 0.14 0.07 -9.78
CA ALA A 13 0.78 -1.23 -9.86
C ALA A 13 0.45 -1.89 -11.20
N THR A 14 1.41 -2.62 -11.75
CA THR A 14 1.25 -3.37 -13.00
C THR A 14 0.95 -4.84 -12.73
N SER A 15 0.31 -5.49 -13.69
CA SER A 15 0.11 -6.95 -13.68
C SER A 15 1.42 -7.76 -13.75
N ALA A 16 2.57 -7.11 -13.95
CA ALA A 16 3.88 -7.73 -13.90
C ALA A 16 4.53 -7.68 -12.50
N GLY A 17 3.80 -7.21 -11.47
CA GLY A 17 4.36 -7.10 -10.12
C GLY A 17 5.31 -5.91 -9.96
N LEU A 18 5.02 -4.78 -10.60
CA LEU A 18 5.78 -3.55 -10.42
C LEU A 18 4.89 -2.48 -9.83
N LEU A 19 5.25 -1.93 -8.67
CA LEU A 19 4.67 -0.71 -8.13
C LEU A 19 5.46 0.48 -8.67
N VAL A 20 4.75 1.48 -9.19
CA VAL A 20 5.32 2.71 -9.75
C VAL A 20 4.66 3.90 -9.09
N VAL A 21 5.50 4.82 -8.61
CA VAL A 21 5.07 6.11 -8.08
C VAL A 21 5.47 7.20 -9.05
N LEU A 22 4.50 8.04 -9.38
CA LEU A 22 4.63 9.18 -10.27
C LEU A 22 4.37 10.46 -9.49
N ASP A 23 4.99 11.55 -9.92
CA ASP A 23 4.64 12.87 -9.43
C ASP A 23 3.30 13.35 -10.00
N HIS A 24 2.90 14.55 -9.58
CA HIS A 24 1.67 15.20 -10.03
C HIS A 24 1.66 15.58 -11.54
N GLN A 25 2.76 15.38 -12.28
CA GLN A 25 2.85 15.48 -13.73
C GLN A 25 2.98 14.13 -14.43
N CYS A 26 2.70 13.03 -13.74
CA CYS A 26 2.85 11.68 -14.27
C CYS A 26 4.30 11.32 -14.64
N ARG A 27 5.31 12.00 -14.09
CA ARG A 27 6.72 11.63 -14.25
C ARG A 27 7.09 10.63 -13.18
N LYS A 28 7.81 9.58 -13.57
CA LYS A 28 8.24 8.55 -12.63
C LYS A 28 9.18 9.13 -11.58
N LEU A 29 8.80 8.98 -10.31
CA LEU A 29 9.67 9.25 -9.16
C LEU A 29 10.52 8.02 -8.86
N TRP A 30 9.86 6.88 -8.61
CA TRP A 30 10.52 5.62 -8.30
C TRP A 30 9.61 4.42 -8.59
N SER A 31 10.19 3.22 -8.49
CA SER A 31 9.47 1.96 -8.67
C SER A 31 10.10 0.84 -7.85
N VAL A 32 9.29 -0.09 -7.38
CA VAL A 32 9.74 -1.27 -6.62
C VAL A 32 9.09 -2.54 -7.17
N SER A 33 9.88 -3.61 -7.22
CA SER A 33 9.37 -4.93 -7.61
C SER A 33 8.60 -5.55 -6.44
N LEU A 34 7.42 -6.06 -6.73
CA LEU A 34 6.55 -6.78 -5.82
C LEU A 34 6.77 -8.29 -5.99
N PRO A 35 6.52 -9.09 -4.94
CA PRO A 35 6.66 -10.55 -5.02
C PRO A 35 5.67 -11.20 -6.00
N SER A 36 4.51 -10.59 -6.21
CA SER A 36 3.53 -10.96 -7.23
C SER A 36 2.72 -9.73 -7.64
N PRO A 37 1.83 -9.82 -8.65
CA PRO A 37 0.96 -8.70 -9.02
C PRO A 37 0.16 -8.19 -7.83
N ALA A 38 -0.02 -6.87 -7.74
CA ALA A 38 -0.84 -6.26 -6.71
C ALA A 38 -2.33 -6.41 -7.08
N SER A 39 -3.13 -6.94 -6.16
CA SER A 39 -4.59 -7.00 -6.29
C SER A 39 -5.26 -5.76 -5.71
N VAL A 40 -4.68 -5.21 -4.63
CA VAL A 40 -5.20 -4.04 -3.92
C VAL A 40 -4.05 -3.15 -3.45
N LEU A 41 -4.27 -1.84 -3.42
CA LEU A 41 -3.31 -0.87 -2.88
C LEU A 41 -4.02 0.30 -2.22
N LYS A 42 -3.44 0.83 -1.13
CA LYS A 42 -3.92 2.06 -0.48
C LYS A 42 -2.79 2.76 0.27
N ALA A 43 -2.74 4.09 0.17
CA ALA A 43 -1.90 4.91 1.03
C ALA A 43 -2.70 5.38 2.24
N ILE A 44 -2.14 5.22 3.44
CA ILE A 44 -2.75 5.63 4.71
C ILE A 44 -1.67 6.33 5.54
N THR A 45 -2.02 7.41 6.22
CA THR A 45 -1.11 8.12 7.14
C THR A 45 -1.41 7.67 8.57
N PRO A 46 -0.56 6.83 9.19
CA PRO A 46 -0.77 6.38 10.57
C PRO A 46 -0.81 7.54 11.56
N GLN A 47 -1.44 7.32 12.72
CA GLN A 47 -1.48 8.34 13.77
C GLN A 47 -0.07 8.77 14.19
N GLY A 48 0.19 10.08 14.19
CA GLY A 48 1.49 10.65 14.55
C GLY A 48 2.55 10.57 13.45
N ALA A 49 2.28 9.89 12.32
CA ALA A 49 3.17 9.91 11.17
C ALA A 49 3.02 11.23 10.39
N GLN A 50 4.13 11.74 9.87
CA GLN A 50 4.14 12.91 8.98
C GLN A 50 3.94 12.52 7.51
N ARG A 51 4.13 11.24 7.17
CA ARG A 51 4.11 10.74 5.80
C ARG A 51 3.23 9.49 5.71
N PRO A 52 2.52 9.29 4.58
CA PRO A 52 1.76 8.09 4.32
C PRO A 52 2.65 6.86 4.19
N VAL A 53 2.04 5.71 4.49
CA VAL A 53 2.56 4.38 4.19
C VAL A 53 1.67 3.76 3.11
N ILE A 54 2.30 3.16 2.10
CA ILE A 54 1.63 2.47 1.01
C ILE A 54 1.49 1.00 1.41
N TYR A 55 0.25 0.55 1.52
CA TYR A 55 -0.09 -0.85 1.75
C TYR A 55 -0.45 -1.51 0.43
N VAL A 56 0.15 -2.67 0.17
CA VAL A 56 -0.04 -3.43 -1.07
C VAL A 56 -0.42 -4.86 -0.72
N GLY A 57 -1.58 -5.30 -1.17
CA GLY A 57 -1.98 -6.70 -1.16
C GLY A 57 -1.64 -7.34 -2.51
N CYS A 58 -0.94 -8.46 -2.48
CA CYS A 58 -0.47 -9.17 -3.67
C CYS A 58 -1.26 -10.47 -3.88
N ASP A 59 -1.41 -10.90 -5.14
CA ASP A 59 -2.16 -12.11 -5.53
C ASP A 59 -1.74 -13.37 -4.77
N GLY A 60 -0.45 -13.49 -4.43
CA GLY A 60 0.11 -14.60 -3.66
C GLY A 60 -0.16 -14.54 -2.14
N GLY A 61 -0.98 -13.60 -1.66
CA GLY A 61 -1.30 -13.42 -0.25
C GLY A 61 -0.33 -12.54 0.53
N GLN A 62 0.74 -12.04 -0.10
CA GLN A 62 1.67 -11.14 0.57
C GLN A 62 1.03 -9.76 0.80
N VAL A 63 1.31 -9.19 1.96
CA VAL A 63 0.93 -7.83 2.33
C VAL A 63 2.20 -7.04 2.62
N LEU A 64 2.44 -5.98 1.88
CA LEU A 64 3.63 -5.13 2.03
C LEU A 64 3.23 -3.77 2.58
N ALA A 65 4.05 -3.24 3.49
CA ALA A 65 4.05 -1.83 3.84
C ALA A 65 5.31 -1.19 3.25
N ILE A 66 5.13 -0.11 2.50
CA ILE A 66 6.17 0.57 1.74
C ILE A 66 6.12 2.05 2.11
N ASP A 67 7.26 2.63 2.47
CA ASP A 67 7.32 4.07 2.78
C ASP A 67 7.31 4.95 1.52
N GLY A 68 7.26 6.27 1.71
CA GLY A 68 7.25 7.25 0.61
C GLY A 68 8.51 7.26 -0.27
N THR A 69 9.58 6.56 0.13
CA THR A 69 10.83 6.43 -0.64
C THR A 69 10.88 5.14 -1.46
N GLY A 70 9.90 4.26 -1.32
CA GLY A 70 9.87 2.94 -1.94
C GLY A 70 10.58 1.85 -1.15
N THR A 71 10.96 2.12 0.10
CA THR A 71 11.55 1.11 0.97
C THR A 71 10.46 0.24 1.58
N ILE A 72 10.58 -1.07 1.44
CA ILE A 72 9.67 -2.03 2.09
C ILE A 72 10.02 -2.07 3.58
N THR A 73 9.12 -1.58 4.42
CA THR A 73 9.31 -1.50 5.88
C THR A 73 8.75 -2.73 6.59
N HIS A 74 7.76 -3.40 6.01
CA HIS A 74 7.16 -4.60 6.57
C HIS A 74 6.63 -5.54 5.49
N ILE A 75 6.70 -6.85 5.77
CA ILE A 75 6.10 -7.90 4.95
C ILE A 75 5.31 -8.82 5.88
N GLY A 76 4.03 -8.97 5.59
CA GLY A 76 3.15 -9.97 6.18
C GLY A 76 2.57 -10.89 5.11
N ALA A 77 1.80 -11.87 5.55
CA ALA A 77 1.06 -12.76 4.67
C ALA A 77 -0.32 -13.04 5.24
N ILE A 78 -1.29 -13.21 4.36
CA ILE A 78 -2.63 -13.70 4.69
C ILE A 78 -2.95 -14.90 3.80
N ASP A 79 -3.87 -15.74 4.26
CA ASP A 79 -4.32 -16.87 3.47
C ASP A 79 -5.26 -16.42 2.34
N GLY A 80 -4.84 -16.67 1.11
CA GLY A 80 -5.58 -16.34 -0.11
C GLY A 80 -5.32 -14.94 -0.64
N THR A 81 -5.96 -14.63 -1.76
CA THR A 81 -5.75 -13.37 -2.47
C THR A 81 -6.47 -12.23 -1.76
N PRO A 82 -5.78 -11.13 -1.41
CA PRO A 82 -6.40 -9.91 -0.93
C PRO A 82 -7.39 -9.38 -1.98
N THR A 83 -8.64 -9.14 -1.58
CA THR A 83 -9.71 -8.66 -2.47
C THR A 83 -10.19 -7.25 -2.12
N SER A 84 -9.92 -6.79 -0.90
CA SER A 84 -10.29 -5.46 -0.46
C SER A 84 -9.27 -4.90 0.52
N ILE A 85 -9.05 -3.59 0.43
CA ILE A 85 -8.29 -2.82 1.41
C ILE A 85 -9.11 -1.60 1.84
N GLY A 86 -9.26 -1.46 3.15
CA GLY A 86 -9.96 -0.36 3.80
C GLY A 86 -9.03 0.38 4.75
N GLU A 87 -9.52 1.53 5.21
CA GLU A 87 -8.94 2.22 6.35
C GLU A 87 -10.00 2.27 7.44
N ALA A 88 -9.60 1.93 8.65
CA ALA A 88 -10.46 2.00 9.83
C ALA A 88 -9.78 2.84 10.89
N ASP A 89 -10.54 3.66 11.60
CA ASP A 89 -10.05 4.38 12.76
C ASP A 89 -10.25 3.50 14.00
N VAL A 90 -9.16 3.15 14.66
CA VAL A 90 -9.18 2.30 15.85
C VAL A 90 -8.92 3.18 17.08
N PRO A 91 -9.85 3.23 18.06
CA PRO A 91 -9.69 4.06 19.25
C PRO A 91 -8.35 3.83 19.96
N GLY A 92 -7.56 4.89 20.13
CA GLY A 92 -6.25 4.85 20.79
C GLY A 92 -5.07 4.41 19.89
N VAL A 93 -5.33 3.99 18.66
CA VAL A 93 -4.32 3.62 17.64
C VAL A 93 -4.38 4.56 16.43
N GLY A 94 -5.59 5.01 16.08
CA GLY A 94 -5.87 5.87 14.94
C GLY A 94 -6.07 5.10 13.63
N PRO A 95 -5.84 5.72 12.47
CA PRO A 95 -6.09 5.10 11.17
C PRO A 95 -5.16 3.91 10.93
N VAL A 96 -5.75 2.77 10.60
CA VAL A 96 -5.06 1.52 10.26
C VAL A 96 -5.55 0.94 8.93
N ALA A 97 -4.67 0.24 8.24
CA ALA A 97 -5.04 -0.56 7.07
C ALA A 97 -5.77 -1.83 7.50
N VAL A 98 -6.91 -2.12 6.87
CA VAL A 98 -7.62 -3.40 7.00
C VAL A 98 -7.61 -4.08 5.64
N ILE A 99 -7.04 -5.28 5.55
CA ILE A 99 -6.99 -6.06 4.31
C ILE A 99 -7.80 -7.32 4.50
N ALA A 100 -8.71 -7.59 3.55
CA ALA A 100 -9.54 -8.78 3.54
C ALA A 100 -9.19 -9.65 2.33
N ALA A 101 -9.20 -10.97 2.52
CA ALA A 101 -9.05 -11.95 1.45
C ALA A 101 -10.38 -12.64 1.14
N GLY A 102 -10.51 -13.16 -0.08
CA GLY A 102 -11.72 -13.81 -0.59
C GLY A 102 -12.15 -15.10 0.11
N ARG A 103 -11.43 -15.58 1.13
CA ARG A 103 -11.89 -16.66 2.02
C ARG A 103 -12.51 -16.06 3.28
N GLY A 104 -13.79 -15.70 3.20
CA GLY A 104 -14.59 -15.50 4.40
C GLY A 104 -14.76 -16.83 5.13
N GLN A 105 -14.07 -17.02 6.25
CA GLN A 105 -14.55 -17.92 7.28
C GLN A 105 -15.28 -17.06 8.31
N VAL A 106 -16.57 -17.35 8.46
CA VAL A 106 -17.45 -16.78 9.49
C VAL A 106 -17.19 -17.52 10.79
#